data_AF-A0AA36H057-F1
#
_entry.id   AF-A0AA36H057-F1
#
_cell.length_a   1.000
_cell.length_b   1.000
_cell.length_c   1.000
_cell.angle_alpha   90.00
_cell.angle_beta   90.00
_cell.angle_gamma   90.00
#
_symmetry.space_group_name_H-M   'P 1'
#
loop_
_entity.id
_entity.type
_entity.pdbx_description
1 polymer ?
#
loop_
_entity_poly.entity_id
_entity_poly.type
_entity_poly.pdbx_seq_one_letter_code
_entity_poly.pdbx_strand_id
1 'polypeptide(L)'
;MILFDKVPIAHYITNLWHWDVEWEEENPEYRCFLRLAHVVNAAKVLLIIEILIIPIYVRFLFPWWIFWIGPHFVIILLTLYALKQEKHRWMWPINLYAAFQFAVWALVTIFKIIIAIFDTDAYLRFYGQSHHEDFLTRAIILSIIKAIVLLIGAALFWRLAVFHTTRRYFEAKADGAVPVDEATGVEKLMKPV
;
A
#
# COMPACT_ATOMS: atom_id res chain seq x y z
N MET A 1 16.80 -19.50 -5.76
CA MET A 1 15.91 -19.85 -4.63
C MET A 1 16.39 -19.11 -3.37
N ILE A 2 16.45 -17.77 -3.42
CA ILE A 2 17.27 -16.95 -2.49
C ILE A 2 16.44 -15.89 -1.73
N LEU A 3 15.14 -15.69 -2.06
CA LEU A 3 14.37 -14.57 -1.51
C LEU A 3 13.39 -14.95 -0.38
N PHE A 4 12.98 -16.21 -0.33
CA PHE A 4 12.16 -16.74 0.75
C PHE A 4 13.03 -17.70 1.53
N ASP A 5 12.91 -17.65 2.86
CA ASP A 5 13.41 -18.74 3.71
C ASP A 5 12.83 -20.05 3.16
N LYS A 6 13.32 -21.22 3.57
CA LYS A 6 12.81 -22.53 3.09
C LYS A 6 11.33 -22.83 3.47
N VAL A 7 10.55 -21.78 3.72
CA VAL A 7 9.15 -21.70 4.05
C VAL A 7 8.31 -21.58 2.77
N PRO A 8 7.27 -22.41 2.59
CA PRO A 8 6.37 -22.32 1.44
C PRO A 8 5.65 -20.96 1.35
N ILE A 9 5.44 -20.45 0.13
CA ILE A 9 4.71 -19.20 -0.14
C ILE A 9 3.33 -19.18 0.55
N ALA A 10 2.65 -20.32 0.62
CA ALA A 10 1.35 -20.46 1.28
C ALA A 10 1.38 -19.96 2.74
N HIS A 11 2.48 -20.13 3.46
CA HIS A 11 2.63 -19.69 4.84
C HIS A 11 2.74 -18.16 4.98
N TYR A 12 3.24 -17.48 3.94
CA TYR A 12 3.24 -16.02 3.88
C TYR A 12 1.84 -15.47 3.60
N ILE A 13 1.04 -16.20 2.83
CA ILE A 13 -0.36 -15.85 2.56
C ILE A 13 -1.22 -16.05 3.82
N THR A 14 -1.09 -17.17 4.53
CA THR A 14 -1.85 -17.41 5.77
C THR A 14 -1.52 -16.39 6.87
N ASN A 15 -0.32 -15.81 6.85
CA ASN A 15 0.05 -14.72 7.75
C ASN A 15 -0.81 -13.46 7.59
N LEU A 16 -1.42 -13.24 6.42
CA LEU A 16 -2.35 -12.12 6.24
C LEU A 16 -3.61 -12.26 7.11
N TRP A 17 -3.94 -13.46 7.57
CA TRP A 17 -5.08 -13.75 8.44
C TRP A 17 -4.71 -13.76 9.93
N HIS A 18 -3.43 -13.59 10.28
CA HIS A 18 -3.01 -13.44 11.68
C HIS A 18 -3.09 -11.97 12.03
N TRP A 19 -3.98 -11.60 12.94
CA TRP A 19 -4.27 -10.18 13.25
C TRP A 19 -3.61 -9.66 14.53
N ASP A 20 -2.98 -10.56 15.29
CA ASP A 20 -2.33 -10.21 16.55
C ASP A 20 -1.13 -9.29 16.32
N VAL A 21 -0.99 -8.28 17.16
CA VAL A 21 0.09 -7.30 17.15
C VAL A 21 0.79 -7.35 18.50
N GLU A 22 2.02 -7.86 18.52
CA GLU A 22 2.71 -8.15 19.78
C GLU A 22 3.44 -6.94 20.40
N TRP A 23 3.73 -5.90 19.63
CA TRP A 23 4.55 -4.76 20.08
C TRP A 23 3.79 -3.45 19.87
N GLU A 24 3.71 -2.62 20.92
CA GLU A 24 3.11 -1.28 20.90
C GLU A 24 1.72 -1.17 20.23
N GLU A 25 0.85 -2.16 20.43
CA GLU A 25 -0.49 -2.22 19.80
C GLU A 25 -1.36 -0.99 20.07
N GLU A 26 -1.28 -0.44 21.28
CA GLU A 26 -2.08 0.72 21.70
C GLU A 26 -1.45 2.07 21.33
N ASN A 27 -0.21 2.09 20.83
CA ASN A 27 0.49 3.34 20.53
C ASN A 27 -0.25 4.10 19.41
N PRO A 28 -0.73 5.33 19.68
CA PRO A 28 -1.51 6.10 18.71
C PRO A 28 -0.73 6.45 17.43
N GLU A 29 0.61 6.45 17.45
CA GLU A 29 1.44 6.70 16.26
C GLU A 29 1.34 5.57 15.23
N TYR A 30 1.04 4.35 15.67
CA TYR A 30 0.91 3.15 14.82
C TYR A 30 -0.55 2.76 14.57
N ARG A 31 -1.49 3.66 14.83
CA ARG A 31 -2.92 3.45 14.53
C ARG A 31 -3.37 4.38 13.41
N CYS A 32 -4.20 3.83 12.53
CA CYS A 32 -4.78 4.51 11.38
C CYS A 32 -6.32 4.44 11.44
N PHE A 33 -6.99 5.06 10.46
CA PHE A 33 -8.45 5.07 10.34
C PHE A 33 -9.13 5.54 11.64
N LEU A 34 -8.88 6.81 12.02
CA LEU A 34 -9.36 7.40 13.28
C LEU A 34 -8.94 6.62 14.53
N ARG A 35 -7.74 6.03 14.50
CA ARG A 35 -7.14 5.21 15.57
C ARG A 35 -7.83 3.85 15.80
N LEU A 36 -8.67 3.40 14.87
CA LEU A 36 -9.43 2.14 15.01
C LEU A 36 -8.63 0.90 14.59
N ALA A 37 -7.62 1.05 13.71
CA ALA A 37 -6.87 -0.08 13.19
C ALA A 37 -5.36 0.12 13.32
N HIS A 38 -4.64 -0.90 13.78
CA HIS A 38 -3.18 -0.90 13.78
C HIS A 38 -2.64 -0.91 12.34
N VAL A 39 -1.55 -0.19 12.07
CA VAL A 39 -0.99 0.00 10.72
C VAL A 39 -0.59 -1.30 10.04
N VAL A 40 -0.10 -2.28 10.80
CA VAL A 40 0.23 -3.62 10.28
C VAL A 40 -1.01 -4.33 9.74
N ASN A 41 -2.13 -4.24 10.47
CA ASN A 41 -3.38 -4.86 10.06
C ASN A 41 -4.00 -4.13 8.86
N ALA A 42 -3.94 -2.80 8.84
CA ALA A 42 -4.32 -2.02 7.67
C ALA A 42 -3.46 -2.36 6.43
N ALA A 43 -2.14 -2.56 6.60
CA ALA A 43 -1.24 -2.96 5.52
C ALA A 43 -1.59 -4.36 4.97
N LYS A 44 -1.95 -5.32 5.83
CA LYS A 44 -2.44 -6.65 5.42
C LYS A 44 -3.72 -6.53 4.60
N VAL A 45 -4.70 -5.74 5.05
CA VAL A 45 -5.95 -5.49 4.31
C VAL A 45 -5.67 -4.85 2.95
N LEU A 46 -4.83 -3.81 2.90
CA LEU A 46 -4.44 -3.15 1.66
C LEU A 46 -3.78 -4.13 0.68
N LEU A 47 -2.92 -5.02 1.17
CA LEU A 47 -2.28 -6.04 0.34
C LEU A 47 -3.27 -7.09 -0.19
N ILE A 48 -4.28 -7.47 0.60
CA ILE A 48 -5.37 -8.33 0.12
C ILE A 48 -6.14 -7.62 -1.01
N ILE A 49 -6.46 -6.34 -0.82
CA ILE A 49 -7.15 -5.54 -1.85
C ILE A 49 -6.31 -5.49 -3.13
N GLU A 50 -4.99 -5.27 -3.05
CA GLU A 50 -4.08 -5.29 -4.20
C GLU A 50 -4.16 -6.61 -4.97
N ILE A 51 -4.12 -7.75 -4.27
CA ILE A 51 -4.22 -9.08 -4.87
C ILE A 51 -5.57 -9.24 -5.58
N LEU A 52 -6.66 -8.77 -4.98
CA LEU A 52 -8.01 -8.86 -5.55
C LEU A 52 -8.23 -7.95 -6.76
N ILE A 53 -7.46 -6.87 -6.90
CA ILE A 53 -7.56 -5.96 -8.05
C ILE A 53 -6.81 -6.51 -9.28
N ILE A 54 -5.82 -7.40 -9.11
CA ILE A 54 -5.04 -7.96 -10.23
C ILE A 54 -5.92 -8.54 -11.37
N PRO A 55 -6.94 -9.38 -11.11
CA PRO A 55 -7.82 -9.89 -12.17
C PRO A 55 -8.53 -8.79 -12.97
N ILE A 56 -8.86 -7.67 -12.31
CA ILE A 56 -9.47 -6.51 -12.96
C ILE A 56 -8.45 -5.89 -13.93
N TYR A 57 -7.20 -5.69 -13.51
CA TYR A 57 -6.14 -5.20 -14.39
C TYR A 57 -5.90 -6.12 -15.59
N VAL A 58 -5.87 -7.44 -15.40
CA VAL A 58 -5.71 -8.42 -16.48
C VAL A 58 -6.80 -8.22 -17.55
N ARG A 59 -8.06 -8.04 -17.13
CA ARG A 59 -9.21 -7.90 -18.04
C ARG A 59 -9.13 -6.66 -18.93
N PHE A 60 -8.62 -5.55 -18.40
CA PHE A 60 -8.58 -4.25 -19.09
C PHE A 60 -7.26 -3.99 -19.83
N LEU A 61 -6.13 -4.55 -19.38
CA LEU A 61 -4.80 -4.31 -19.96
C LEU A 61 -4.38 -5.38 -20.98
N PHE A 62 -5.25 -6.33 -21.34
CA PHE A 62 -4.92 -7.33 -22.36
C PHE A 62 -4.63 -6.68 -23.73
N PRO A 63 -3.54 -7.02 -24.44
CA PRO A 63 -2.52 -8.04 -24.12
C PRO A 63 -1.28 -7.51 -23.35
N TRP A 64 -1.18 -6.20 -23.13
CA TRP A 64 -0.04 -5.52 -22.50
C TRP A 64 0.17 -5.80 -21.02
N TRP A 65 -0.71 -6.60 -20.40
CA TRP A 65 -0.70 -6.91 -18.97
C TRP A 65 0.63 -7.46 -18.46
N ILE A 66 1.38 -8.20 -19.28
CA ILE A 66 2.62 -8.87 -18.86
C ILE A 66 3.69 -7.88 -18.40
N PHE A 67 3.76 -6.70 -19.03
CA PHE A 67 4.72 -5.65 -18.68
C PHE A 67 4.41 -4.98 -17.35
N TRP A 68 3.15 -5.05 -16.89
CA TRP A 68 2.68 -4.36 -15.69
C TRP A 68 2.49 -5.31 -14.50
N ILE A 69 1.97 -6.52 -14.74
CA ILE A 69 1.65 -7.47 -13.68
C ILE A 69 2.90 -8.16 -13.12
N GLY A 70 3.89 -8.48 -13.96
CA GLY A 70 5.11 -9.13 -13.51
C GLY A 70 5.81 -8.35 -12.37
N PRO A 71 6.16 -7.07 -12.60
CA PRO A 71 6.73 -6.21 -11.55
C PRO A 71 5.81 -6.04 -10.34
N HIS A 72 4.49 -5.89 -10.55
CA HIS A 72 3.52 -5.74 -9.46
C HIS A 72 3.48 -6.98 -8.56
N PHE A 73 3.52 -8.17 -9.15
CA PHE A 73 3.55 -9.43 -8.41
C PHE A 73 4.81 -9.57 -7.56
N VAL A 74 5.97 -9.15 -8.09
CA VAL A 74 7.23 -9.12 -7.32
C VAL A 74 7.09 -8.20 -6.11
N ILE A 75 6.49 -7.01 -6.27
CA ILE A 75 6.25 -6.09 -5.16
C ILE A 75 5.35 -6.72 -4.09
N ILE A 76 4.28 -7.41 -4.48
CA ILE A 76 3.39 -8.12 -3.56
C ILE A 76 4.14 -9.20 -2.78
N LEU A 77 4.94 -10.00 -3.47
CA LEU A 77 5.76 -11.05 -2.86
C LEU A 77 6.77 -10.49 -1.83
N LEU A 78 7.44 -9.39 -2.18
CA LEU A 78 8.34 -8.68 -1.27
C LEU A 78 7.60 -8.13 -0.05
N THR A 79 6.39 -7.61 -0.25
CA THR A 79 5.55 -7.06 0.84
C THR A 79 5.06 -8.16 1.77
N LEU A 80 4.65 -9.31 1.23
CA LEU A 80 4.29 -10.51 2.01
C LEU A 80 5.46 -10.96 2.89
N TYR A 81 6.66 -11.03 2.30
CA TYR A 81 7.87 -11.37 3.03
C TYR A 81 8.16 -10.34 4.14
N ALA A 82 8.11 -9.04 3.81
CA ALA A 82 8.36 -7.95 4.75
C ALA A 82 7.38 -7.95 5.93
N LEU A 83 6.09 -8.20 5.68
CA LEU A 83 5.06 -8.28 6.71
C LEU A 83 5.19 -9.54 7.58
N LYS A 84 5.66 -10.67 7.01
CA LYS A 84 5.86 -11.90 7.79
C LYS A 84 7.10 -11.83 8.67
N GLN A 85 8.20 -11.36 8.11
CA GLN A 85 9.49 -11.27 8.81
C GLN A 85 9.67 -9.95 9.57
N GLU A 86 8.67 -9.06 9.50
CA GLU A 86 8.68 -7.73 10.11
C GLU A 86 9.94 -6.93 9.75
N LYS A 87 10.42 -7.04 8.50
CA LYS A 87 11.66 -6.41 8.04
C LYS A 87 11.36 -5.08 7.35
N HIS A 88 11.69 -3.97 8.01
CA HIS A 88 11.49 -2.62 7.47
C HIS A 88 12.13 -2.40 6.09
N ARG A 89 13.33 -2.94 5.84
CA ARG A 89 14.04 -2.76 4.54
C ARG A 89 13.24 -3.28 3.35
N TRP A 90 12.50 -4.37 3.54
CA TRP A 90 11.72 -5.00 2.48
C TRP A 90 10.35 -4.34 2.25
N MET A 91 9.99 -3.33 3.07
CA MET A 91 8.84 -2.46 2.82
C MET A 91 9.13 -1.35 1.80
N TRP A 92 10.39 -1.09 1.44
CA TRP A 92 10.73 -0.03 0.48
C TRP A 92 10.09 -0.17 -0.90
N PRO A 93 10.07 -1.36 -1.53
CA PRO A 93 9.46 -1.55 -2.85
C PRO A 93 7.99 -1.11 -2.90
N ILE A 94 7.17 -1.52 -1.93
CA ILE A 94 5.75 -1.12 -1.88
C ILE A 94 5.58 0.37 -1.54
N ASN A 95 6.45 0.93 -0.70
CA ASN A 95 6.43 2.36 -0.40
C ASN A 95 6.76 3.22 -1.63
N LEU A 96 7.80 2.86 -2.39
CA LEU A 96 8.17 3.54 -3.63
C LEU A 96 7.07 3.41 -4.67
N TYR A 97 6.50 2.22 -4.81
CA TYR A 97 5.38 1.99 -5.72
C TYR A 97 4.15 2.81 -5.34
N ALA A 98 3.81 2.87 -4.04
CA ALA A 98 2.72 3.70 -3.55
C ALA A 98 2.95 5.20 -3.76
N ALA A 99 4.16 5.67 -3.49
CA ALA A 99 4.55 7.05 -3.72
C ALA A 99 4.47 7.41 -5.20
N PHE A 100 4.94 6.52 -6.08
CA PHE A 100 4.86 6.70 -7.53
C PHE A 100 3.41 6.78 -8.01
N GLN A 101 2.54 5.85 -7.60
CA GLN A 101 1.12 5.88 -7.97
C GLN A 101 0.43 7.17 -7.50
N PHE A 102 0.68 7.58 -6.26
CA PHE A 102 0.14 8.84 -5.73
C PHE A 102 0.65 10.05 -6.52
N ALA A 103 1.94 10.12 -6.83
CA ALA A 103 2.54 11.22 -7.59
C ALA A 103 1.98 11.31 -9.01
N VAL A 104 1.88 10.18 -9.72
CA VAL A 104 1.27 10.13 -11.06
C VAL A 104 -0.20 10.57 -11.00
N TRP A 105 -0.97 10.08 -10.02
CA TRP A 105 -2.36 10.48 -9.85
C TRP A 105 -2.51 11.98 -9.56
N ALA A 106 -1.68 12.52 -8.66
CA ALA A 106 -1.67 13.94 -8.31
C ALA A 106 -1.35 14.80 -9.54
N LEU A 107 -0.32 14.41 -10.31
CA LEU A 107 0.06 15.11 -11.54
C LEU A 107 -1.09 15.13 -12.55
N VAL A 108 -1.67 13.96 -12.86
CA VAL A 108 -2.80 13.84 -13.79
C VAL A 108 -4.00 14.65 -13.29
N THR A 109 -4.26 14.64 -11.99
CA THR A 109 -5.37 15.39 -11.37
C THR A 109 -5.16 16.90 -11.52
N ILE A 110 -3.96 17.40 -11.27
CA ILE A 110 -3.64 18.83 -11.44
C ILE A 110 -3.88 19.26 -12.89
N PHE A 111 -3.35 18.51 -13.87
CA PHE A 111 -3.58 18.80 -15.28
C PHE A 111 -5.07 18.82 -15.64
N LYS A 112 -5.83 17.85 -15.13
CA LYS A 112 -7.27 17.78 -15.36
C LYS A 112 -8.04 18.94 -14.72
N ILE A 113 -7.67 19.37 -13.52
CA ILE A 113 -8.28 20.53 -12.86
C ILE A 113 -7.98 21.81 -13.65
N ILE A 114 -6.76 21.97 -14.15
CA ILE A 114 -6.37 23.09 -15.01
C ILE A 114 -7.27 23.10 -16.26
N ILE A 115 -7.41 21.97 -16.96
CA ILE A 115 -8.32 21.86 -18.12
C ILE A 115 -9.75 22.24 -17.73
N ALA A 116 -10.26 21.78 -16.59
CA ALA A 116 -11.61 22.10 -16.14
C ALA A 116 -11.85 23.61 -15.93
N ILE A 117 -10.81 24.36 -15.55
CA ILE A 117 -10.89 25.82 -15.35
C ILE A 117 -10.97 26.55 -16.69
N PHE A 118 -10.17 26.14 -17.68
CA PHE A 118 -10.11 26.81 -18.99
C PHE A 118 -11.19 26.34 -19.97
N ASP A 119 -11.53 25.06 -19.92
CA ASP A 119 -12.49 24.41 -20.81
C ASP A 119 -13.22 23.28 -20.09
N THR A 120 -14.33 23.66 -19.43
CA THR A 120 -15.20 22.70 -18.75
C THR A 120 -15.80 21.67 -19.72
N ASP A 121 -16.00 22.02 -20.99
CA ASP A 121 -16.52 21.11 -22.01
C ASP A 121 -15.51 20.04 -22.41
N ALA A 122 -14.25 20.40 -22.61
CA ALA A 122 -13.17 19.44 -22.81
C ALA A 122 -13.01 18.50 -21.61
N TYR A 123 -13.14 19.03 -20.38
CA TYR A 123 -13.10 18.22 -19.17
C TYR A 123 -14.26 17.20 -19.14
N LEU A 124 -15.50 17.64 -19.36
CA LEU A 124 -16.65 16.74 -19.37
C LEU A 124 -16.56 15.73 -20.52
N ARG A 125 -16.05 16.13 -21.68
CA ARG A 125 -15.84 15.24 -22.84
C ARG A 125 -14.83 14.14 -22.53
N PHE A 126 -13.76 14.44 -21.79
CA PHE A 126 -12.79 13.43 -21.32
C PHE A 126 -13.48 12.31 -20.51
N TYR A 127 -14.53 12.65 -19.76
CA TYR A 127 -15.32 11.71 -18.98
C TYR A 127 -16.58 11.20 -19.70
N GLY A 128 -16.77 11.54 -20.98
CA GLY A 128 -17.95 11.14 -21.77
C GLY A 128 -19.26 11.84 -21.37
N GLN A 129 -19.19 12.93 -20.60
CA GLN A 129 -20.33 13.64 -20.02
C GLN A 129 -20.63 14.99 -20.68
N SER A 130 -20.09 15.27 -21.87
CA SER A 130 -20.33 16.54 -22.58
C SER A 130 -21.70 16.63 -23.28
N HIS A 131 -22.52 15.59 -23.22
CA HIS A 131 -23.82 15.52 -23.91
C HIS A 131 -24.97 16.15 -23.13
N HIS A 132 -24.76 16.50 -21.85
CA HIS A 132 -25.75 17.19 -21.04
C HIS A 132 -25.76 18.67 -21.42
N GLU A 133 -26.91 19.19 -21.82
CA GLU A 133 -27.05 20.61 -22.18
C GLU A 133 -27.43 21.48 -20.97
N ASP A 134 -28.15 20.90 -20.01
CA ASP A 134 -28.61 21.60 -18.81
C ASP A 134 -27.46 22.00 -17.87
N PHE A 135 -27.43 23.27 -17.48
CA PHE A 135 -26.37 23.84 -16.65
C PHE A 135 -26.29 23.16 -15.26
N LEU A 136 -27.42 22.95 -14.60
CA LEU A 136 -27.45 22.37 -13.26
C LEU A 136 -26.95 20.92 -13.28
N THR A 137 -27.38 20.14 -14.26
CA THR A 137 -26.96 18.75 -14.47
C THR A 137 -25.46 18.67 -14.70
N ARG A 138 -24.90 19.52 -15.58
CA ARG A 138 -23.46 19.60 -15.82
C ARG A 138 -22.68 19.96 -14.55
N ALA A 139 -23.17 20.93 -13.77
CA ALA A 139 -22.52 21.36 -12.54
C ALA A 139 -22.48 20.25 -11.48
N ILE A 140 -23.58 19.49 -11.32
CA ILE A 140 -23.66 18.34 -10.42
C ILE A 140 -22.67 17.26 -10.86
N ILE A 141 -22.69 16.87 -12.14
CA ILE A 141 -21.79 15.84 -12.68
C ILE A 141 -20.32 16.25 -12.51
N LEU A 142 -19.98 17.49 -12.84
CA LEU A 142 -18.64 18.04 -12.66
C LEU A 142 -18.18 17.91 -11.19
N SER A 143 -19.08 18.23 -10.26
CA SER A 143 -18.79 18.18 -8.82
C SER A 143 -18.59 16.74 -8.35
N ILE A 144 -19.42 15.80 -8.80
CA ILE A 144 -19.29 14.36 -8.51
C ILE A 144 -17.97 13.81 -9.05
N ILE A 145 -17.62 14.10 -10.31
CA ILE A 145 -16.36 13.64 -10.92
C ILE A 145 -15.17 14.16 -10.12
N LYS A 146 -15.15 15.45 -9.77
CA LYS A 146 -14.08 16.05 -8.95
C LYS A 146 -13.99 15.38 -7.58
N ALA A 147 -15.12 15.15 -6.91
CA ALA A 147 -15.16 14.47 -5.62
C ALA A 147 -14.58 13.05 -5.70
N ILE A 148 -14.95 12.26 -6.73
CA ILE A 148 -14.40 10.93 -6.96
C ILE A 148 -12.89 11.00 -7.22
N VAL A 149 -12.43 11.93 -8.06
CA VAL A 149 -11.00 12.09 -8.37
C VAL A 149 -10.19 12.42 -7.12
N LEU A 150 -10.70 13.31 -6.27
CA LEU A 150 -10.07 13.65 -4.99
C LEU A 150 -10.11 12.48 -4.00
N LEU A 151 -11.21 11.72 -3.95
CA LEU A 151 -11.34 10.55 -3.09
C LEU A 151 -10.34 9.45 -3.45
N ILE A 152 -10.12 9.20 -4.75
CA ILE A 152 -9.05 8.28 -5.20
C ILE A 152 -7.68 8.79 -4.75
N GLY A 153 -7.43 10.10 -4.87
CA GLY A 153 -6.18 10.71 -4.39
C GLY A 153 -5.98 10.52 -2.88
N ALA A 154 -7.03 10.74 -2.09
CA ALA A 154 -7.01 10.53 -0.65
C ALA A 154 -6.77 9.05 -0.29
N ALA A 155 -7.37 8.11 -1.02
CA ALA A 155 -7.15 6.68 -0.84
C ALA A 155 -5.70 6.26 -1.16
N LEU A 156 -5.13 6.80 -2.25
CA LEU A 156 -3.72 6.55 -2.62
C LEU A 156 -2.75 7.14 -1.59
N PHE A 157 -3.03 8.35 -1.09
CA PHE A 157 -2.25 8.96 -0.03
C PHE A 157 -2.34 8.14 1.27
N TRP A 158 -3.54 7.72 1.67
CA TRP A 158 -3.74 6.88 2.85
C TRP A 158 -2.98 5.57 2.74
N ARG A 159 -3.03 4.91 1.57
CA ARG A 159 -2.25 3.70 1.28
C ARG A 159 -0.74 3.93 1.46
N LEU A 160 -0.20 5.02 0.91
CA LEU A 160 1.20 5.41 1.11
C LEU A 160 1.52 5.60 2.60
N ALA A 161 0.67 6.32 3.33
CA ALA A 161 0.85 6.56 4.76
C ALA A 161 0.87 5.26 5.56
N VAL A 162 -0.03 4.32 5.29
CA VAL A 162 -0.08 3.02 5.99
C VAL A 162 1.20 2.22 5.77
N PHE A 163 1.67 2.07 4.53
CA PHE A 163 2.91 1.32 4.26
C PHE A 163 4.15 2.02 4.81
N HIS A 164 4.18 3.36 4.80
CA HIS A 164 5.28 4.12 5.33
C HIS A 164 5.35 4.00 6.86
N THR A 165 4.20 4.13 7.53
CA THR A 165 4.14 3.98 8.99
C THR A 165 4.40 2.52 9.42
N THR A 166 3.96 1.53 8.64
CA THR A 166 4.31 0.12 8.88
C THR A 166 5.82 -0.12 8.78
N ARG A 167 6.50 0.51 7.81
CA ARG A 167 7.97 0.49 7.73
C ARG A 167 8.60 1.07 8.99
N ARG A 168 8.13 2.25 9.43
CA ARG A 168 8.63 2.91 10.65
C ARG A 168 8.38 2.08 11.91
N TYR A 169 7.23 1.42 12.00
CA TYR A 169 6.90 0.50 13.07
C TYR A 169 7.91 -0.67 13.12
N PHE A 170 8.21 -1.31 11.98
CA PHE A 170 9.21 -2.38 11.93
C PHE A 170 10.64 -1.90 12.19
N GLU A 171 10.95 -0.65 11.84
CA GLU A 171 12.25 -0.01 12.15
C GLU A 171 12.36 0.20 13.67
N ALA A 172 11.37 0.83 14.29
CA ALA A 172 11.33 1.06 15.73
C ALA A 172 11.29 -0.25 16.55
N LYS A 173 10.53 -1.26 16.10
CA LYS A 173 10.51 -2.60 16.73
C LYS A 173 11.90 -3.24 16.70
N ALA A 174 12.62 -3.11 15.58
CA ALA A 174 13.98 -3.66 15.44
C ALA A 174 15.00 -2.92 16.31
N ASP A 175 14.84 -1.60 16.50
CA ASP A 175 15.74 -0.79 17.33
C ASP A 175 15.43 -0.92 18.84
N GLY A 176 14.15 -1.11 19.20
CA GLY A 176 13.69 -1.29 20.58
C GLY A 176 13.80 -2.72 21.10
N ALA A 177 13.85 -3.72 20.20
CA ALA A 177 14.20 -5.09 20.54
C ALA A 177 15.73 -5.22 20.65
N VAL A 178 16.28 -5.01 21.85
CA VAL A 178 17.65 -5.47 22.15
C VAL A 178 17.74 -6.95 21.76
N PRO A 179 18.75 -7.39 20.98
CA PRO A 179 18.84 -8.77 20.54
C PRO A 179 19.00 -9.71 21.75
N VAL A 180 17.98 -10.52 22.01
CA VAL A 180 18.13 -11.75 22.79
C VAL A 180 18.75 -12.78 21.85
N ASP A 181 20.07 -12.68 21.65
CA ASP A 181 21.01 -13.79 21.39
C ASP A 181 22.41 -13.29 20.97
N GLU A 182 23.00 -12.41 21.79
CA GLU A 182 24.46 -12.33 21.96
C GLU A 182 24.87 -12.64 23.41
N ALA A 183 24.20 -13.64 23.98
CA ALA A 183 24.62 -14.34 25.18
C ALA A 183 24.50 -15.83 24.80
N THR A 184 25.53 -16.65 24.67
CA THR A 184 26.70 -16.77 25.55
C THR A 184 27.76 -17.71 24.93
N GLY A 185 28.84 -17.15 24.37
CA GLY A 185 30.11 -17.88 24.23
C GLY A 185 30.75 -18.20 25.59
N VAL A 186 30.31 -17.50 26.65
CA VAL A 186 30.85 -17.58 28.01
C VAL A 186 30.20 -18.71 28.84
N GLU A 187 28.94 -19.08 28.62
CA GLU A 187 28.29 -20.21 29.34
C GLU A 187 28.84 -21.56 28.92
N LYS A 188 29.38 -21.69 27.70
CA LYS A 188 30.08 -22.91 27.27
C LYS A 188 31.42 -23.13 27.98
N LEU A 189 32.00 -22.08 28.59
CA LEU A 189 33.26 -22.15 29.34
C LEU A 189 33.06 -22.37 30.85
N MET A 190 31.84 -22.25 31.36
CA MET A 190 31.52 -22.37 32.79
C MET A 190 31.02 -23.77 33.22
N LYS A 191 30.95 -24.73 32.31
CA LYS A 191 30.66 -26.13 32.68
C LYS A 191 31.97 -26.82 33.08
N PRO A 192 32.15 -27.22 34.34
CA PRO A 192 33.32 -27.99 34.73
C PRO A 192 33.26 -29.38 34.06
N VAL A 193 34.42 -29.83 33.56
CA VAL A 193 34.66 -31.20 33.09
C VAL A 193 34.82 -32.13 34.28
#